data_AF-A0A8J5TFC9-F1
#
_entry.id   AF-A0A8J5TFC9-F1
#
_cell.length_a   1.000
_cell.length_b   1.000
_cell.length_c   1.000
_cell.angle_alpha   90.00
_cell.angle_beta   90.00
_cell.angle_gamma   90.00
#
_symmetry.space_group_name_H-M   'P 1'
#
loop_
_entity.id
_entity.type
_entity.pdbx_description
1 polymer ?
#
loop_
_entity_poly.entity_id
_entity_poly.type
_entity_poly.pdbx_seq_one_letter_code
_entity_poly.pdbx_strand_id
1 'polypeptide(L)'
;MDENPYVLAIIRAAWSFVIFVGLVWMCAIAAWMWVARAWWKLRVWWTLGGVTTLDRTLGGNCVICQERMEAGSKVRTLCCGHVFHKPCDNGMDIDMWLRENKLSCPVCRENKLS
;
A
#
# COMPACT_ATOMS: atom_id res chain seq x y z
N MET A 1 -28.93 30.10 42.04
CA MET A 1 -28.59 30.75 40.76
C MET A 1 -29.18 29.88 39.69
N ASP A 2 -30.43 30.17 39.30
CA ASP A 2 -31.09 29.43 38.24
C ASP A 2 -30.42 29.79 36.92
N GLU A 3 -29.82 28.79 36.27
CA GLU A 3 -29.22 28.97 34.96
C GLU A 3 -30.31 29.43 33.99
N ASN A 4 -30.13 30.62 33.42
CA ASN A 4 -31.07 31.18 32.48
C ASN A 4 -31.25 30.21 31.29
N PRO A 5 -32.47 29.75 30.97
CA PRO A 5 -32.72 28.78 29.91
C PRO A 5 -32.21 29.23 28.53
N TYR A 6 -32.12 30.55 28.30
CA TYR A 6 -31.53 31.12 27.08
C TYR A 6 -30.03 30.86 26.99
N VAL A 7 -29.31 30.88 28.12
CA VAL A 7 -27.86 30.63 28.17
C VAL A 7 -27.56 29.16 27.86
N LEU A 8 -28.32 28.23 28.43
CA LEU A 8 -28.20 26.79 28.10
C LEU A 8 -28.53 26.50 26.63
N ALA A 9 -29.51 27.18 26.04
CA ALA A 9 -29.84 27.05 24.63
C ALA A 9 -28.71 27.52 23.72
N ILE A 10 -28.09 28.67 24.03
CA ILE A 10 -26.94 29.20 23.28
C ILE A 10 -25.74 28.25 23.38
N ILE A 11 -25.43 27.77 24.58
CA ILE A 11 -24.33 26.81 24.81
C ILE A 11 -24.57 25.54 23.99
N ARG A 12 -25.77 24.95 24.04
CA ARG A 12 -26.11 23.75 23.26
C ARG A 12 -25.99 23.97 21.75
N ALA A 13 -26.45 25.11 21.24
CA ALA A 13 -26.32 25.46 19.82
C ALA A 13 -24.85 25.62 19.41
N ALA A 14 -24.03 26.27 20.24
CA ALA A 14 -22.60 26.44 20.01
C ALA A 14 -21.86 25.10 20.00
N TRP A 15 -22.12 24.22 20.96
CA TRP A 15 -21.54 22.86 20.99
C TRP A 15 -22.01 22.01 19.80
N SER A 16 -23.28 22.13 19.40
CA SER A 16 -23.81 21.42 18.22
C SER A 16 -23.08 21.85 16.94
N PHE A 17 -22.81 23.14 16.80
CA PHE A 17 -22.05 23.68 15.67
C PHE A 17 -20.60 23.18 15.66
N VAL A 18 -19.92 23.21 16.81
CA VAL A 18 -18.54 22.72 16.94
C VAL A 18 -18.45 21.23 16.60
N ILE A 19 -19.38 20.41 17.10
CA ILE A 19 -19.44 18.97 16.80
C ILE A 19 -19.68 18.76 15.30
N PHE A 20 -20.62 19.49 14.71
CA PHE A 20 -20.93 19.37 13.29
C PHE A 20 -19.71 19.71 12.41
N VAL A 21 -19.04 20.83 12.70
CA VAL A 21 -17.82 21.23 11.98
C VAL A 21 -16.71 20.18 12.18
N GLY A 22 -16.54 19.66 13.39
CA GLY A 22 -15.57 18.60 13.68
C GLY A 22 -15.85 17.31 12.91
N LEU A 23 -17.12 16.86 12.85
CA LEU A 23 -17.52 15.67 12.10
C LEU A 23 -17.29 15.83 10.60
N VAL A 24 -17.64 17.00 10.04
CA VAL A 24 -17.37 17.30 8.62
C VAL A 24 -15.87 17.26 8.34
N TRP A 25 -15.06 17.86 9.21
CA TRP A 25 -13.59 17.88 9.06
C TRP A 25 -12.99 16.47 9.17
N MET A 26 -13.46 15.66 10.11
CA MET A 26 -13.07 14.26 10.25
C MET A 26 -13.44 13.41 9.03
N CYS A 27 -14.65 13.60 8.48
CA CYS A 27 -15.06 12.93 7.24
C CYS A 27 -14.17 13.35 6.05
N ALA A 28 -13.81 14.63 5.95
CA ALA A 28 -12.91 15.11 4.90
C ALA A 28 -11.51 14.49 5.01
N ILE A 29 -10.94 14.39 6.22
CA ILE A 29 -9.65 13.72 6.45
C ILE A 29 -9.74 12.23 6.14
N ALA A 30 -10.80 11.55 6.58
CA ALA A 30 -11.00 10.13 6.28
C ALA A 30 -11.09 9.87 4.77
N ALA A 31 -11.84 10.70 4.05
CA ALA A 31 -11.92 10.65 2.59
C ALA A 31 -10.55 10.89 1.93
N TRP A 32 -9.82 11.91 2.37
CA TRP A 32 -8.47 12.19 1.87
C TRP A 32 -7.50 11.05 2.14
N MET A 33 -7.54 10.43 3.33
CA MET A 33 -6.74 9.25 3.66
C MET A 33 -7.09 8.02 2.83
N TRP A 34 -8.37 7.81 2.51
CA TRP A 34 -8.82 6.75 1.61
C TRP A 34 -8.30 6.96 0.20
N VAL A 35 -8.41 8.18 -0.32
CA VAL A 35 -7.86 8.57 -1.63
C VAL A 35 -6.34 8.39 -1.63
N ALA A 36 -5.61 8.88 -0.62
CA ALA A 36 -4.17 8.74 -0.51
C ALA A 36 -3.72 7.26 -0.46
N ARG A 37 -4.42 6.41 0.31
CA ARG A 37 -4.14 4.96 0.35
C ARG A 37 -4.44 4.27 -0.97
N ALA A 38 -5.52 4.64 -1.66
CA ALA A 38 -5.86 4.11 -2.97
C ALA A 38 -4.81 4.51 -4.01
N TRP A 39 -4.40 5.78 -4.03
CA TRP A 39 -3.32 6.29 -4.88
C TRP A 39 -1.98 5.60 -4.60
N TRP A 40 -1.65 5.34 -3.34
CA TRP A 40 -0.43 4.59 -2.98
C TRP A 40 -0.49 3.15 -3.48
N LYS A 41 -1.62 2.43 -3.27
CA LYS A 41 -1.81 1.07 -3.81
C LYS A 41 -1.72 1.03 -5.33
N LEU A 42 -2.36 1.99 -6.01
CA LEU A 42 -2.29 2.09 -7.46
C LEU A 42 -0.85 2.32 -7.90
N ARG A 43 -0.17 3.37 -7.43
CA ARG A 43 1.24 3.64 -7.78
C ARG A 43 2.13 2.41 -7.60
N VAL A 44 2.03 1.74 -6.47
CA VAL A 44 2.80 0.53 -6.18
C VAL A 44 2.45 -0.59 -7.17
N TRP A 45 1.17 -0.87 -7.42
CA TRP A 45 0.78 -1.91 -8.37
C TRP A 45 1.30 -1.63 -9.80
N TRP A 46 1.20 -0.37 -10.26
CA TRP A 46 1.70 0.03 -11.58
C TRP A 46 3.22 -0.11 -11.70
N THR A 47 3.98 0.18 -10.64
CA THR A 47 5.45 0.08 -10.66
C THR A 47 5.98 -1.35 -10.67
N LEU A 48 5.19 -2.31 -10.19
CA LEU A 48 5.71 -3.62 -9.86
C LEU A 48 5.55 -4.68 -10.96
N GLY A 49 5.22 -4.26 -12.18
CA GLY A 49 5.07 -5.15 -13.33
C GLY A 49 3.94 -6.16 -13.15
N GLY A 50 3.51 -6.74 -14.27
CA GLY A 50 2.52 -7.81 -14.27
C GLY A 50 3.05 -9.05 -13.55
N VAL A 51 2.15 -9.77 -12.88
CA VAL A 51 2.44 -11.13 -12.43
C VAL A 51 2.20 -12.04 -13.62
N THR A 52 3.26 -12.69 -14.09
CA THR A 52 3.19 -13.63 -15.20
C THR A 52 3.47 -15.03 -14.67
N THR A 53 2.82 -16.03 -15.27
CA THR A 53 3.22 -17.42 -15.07
C THR A 53 4.47 -17.68 -15.90
N LEU A 54 5.43 -18.37 -15.32
CA LEU A 54 6.65 -18.72 -16.01
C LEU A 54 6.37 -19.78 -17.08
N ASP A 55 6.65 -19.47 -18.35
CA ASP A 55 6.40 -20.40 -19.47
C ASP A 55 7.40 -21.56 -19.52
N ARG A 56 8.62 -21.34 -19.01
CA ARG A 56 9.71 -22.33 -18.96
C ARG A 56 10.54 -22.16 -17.70
N THR A 57 11.13 -23.24 -17.21
CA THR A 57 12.05 -23.21 -16.07
C THR A 57 13.23 -22.28 -16.36
N LEU A 58 13.44 -21.25 -15.51
CA LEU A 58 14.64 -20.42 -15.62
C LEU A 58 15.82 -21.14 -14.97
N GLY A 59 17.00 -21.02 -15.58
CA GLY A 59 18.26 -21.52 -15.03
C GLY A 59 18.77 -20.72 -13.82
N GLY A 60 18.08 -19.65 -13.41
CA GLY A 60 18.41 -18.83 -12.24
C GLY A 60 17.53 -19.16 -11.04
N ASN A 61 18.10 -19.04 -9.85
CA ASN A 61 17.38 -19.21 -8.59
C ASN A 61 16.73 -17.88 -8.16
N CYS A 62 15.58 -17.96 -7.50
CA CYS A 62 14.98 -16.81 -6.84
C CYS A 62 15.91 -16.32 -5.73
N VAL A 63 16.29 -15.04 -5.71
CA VAL A 63 17.20 -14.51 -4.67
C VAL A 63 16.56 -14.52 -3.27
N ILE A 64 15.22 -14.60 -3.20
CA ILE A 64 14.49 -14.60 -1.93
C ILE A 64 14.41 -16.01 -1.33
N CYS A 65 13.83 -16.99 -2.04
CA CYS A 65 13.74 -18.37 -1.54
C CYS A 65 14.95 -19.25 -1.89
N GLN A 66 15.87 -18.76 -2.71
CA GLN A 66 17.05 -19.50 -3.21
C GLN A 66 16.72 -20.78 -4.02
N GLU A 67 15.44 -21.01 -4.31
CA GLU A 67 14.96 -22.14 -5.10
C GLU A 67 14.90 -21.83 -6.59
N ARG A 68 14.84 -22.90 -7.39
CA ARG A 68 14.77 -22.84 -8.83
C ARG A 68 13.39 -22.33 -9.27
N MET A 69 13.35 -21.47 -10.27
CA MET A 69 12.10 -21.00 -10.85
C MET A 69 11.60 -21.99 -11.90
N GLU A 70 10.65 -22.85 -11.51
CA GLU A 70 10.06 -23.86 -12.40
C GLU A 70 8.98 -23.29 -13.32
N ALA A 71 8.76 -23.94 -14.46
CA ALA A 71 7.66 -23.63 -15.36
C ALA A 71 6.33 -23.75 -14.60
N GLY A 72 5.43 -22.77 -14.78
CA GLY A 72 4.16 -22.68 -14.06
C GLY A 72 4.20 -21.85 -12.77
N SER A 73 5.38 -21.55 -12.23
CA SER A 73 5.50 -20.69 -11.04
C SER A 73 5.02 -19.27 -11.35
N LYS A 74 4.31 -18.66 -10.39
CA LYS A 74 3.90 -17.25 -10.48
C LYS A 74 5.12 -16.39 -10.20
N VAL A 75 5.57 -15.66 -11.21
CA VAL A 75 6.70 -14.74 -11.09
C VAL A 75 6.25 -13.30 -11.25
N ARG A 76 7.05 -12.40 -10.70
CA ARG A 76 6.91 -10.97 -10.82
C ARG A 76 8.18 -10.39 -11.42
N THR A 77 8.02 -9.66 -12.50
CA THR A 77 9.13 -8.98 -13.19
C THR A 77 9.10 -7.51 -12.82
N LEU A 78 10.16 -7.02 -12.16
CA LEU A 78 10.30 -5.60 -11.85
C LEU A 78 10.70 -4.81 -13.11
N CYS A 79 10.50 -3.49 -13.12
CA CYS A 79 10.91 -2.62 -14.23
C CYS A 79 12.43 -2.60 -14.51
N CYS A 80 13.26 -3.06 -13.57
CA CYS A 80 14.69 -3.28 -13.82
C CYS A 80 14.99 -4.59 -14.60
N GLY A 81 13.96 -5.37 -14.94
CA GLY A 81 14.07 -6.64 -15.66
C GLY A 81 14.32 -7.87 -14.78
N HIS A 82 14.52 -7.70 -13.47
CA HIS A 82 14.72 -8.82 -12.54
C HIS A 82 13.39 -9.52 -12.21
N VAL A 83 13.43 -10.85 -12.22
CA VAL A 83 12.28 -11.75 -12.02
C VAL A 83 12.38 -12.43 -10.67
N PHE A 84 11.29 -12.45 -9.91
CA PHE A 84 11.20 -13.09 -8.59
C PHE A 84 9.92 -13.92 -8.46
N HIS A 85 9.92 -14.93 -7.59
CA HIS A 85 8.68 -15.61 -7.22
C HIS A 85 7.72 -14.65 -6.52
N LYS A 86 6.43 -14.74 -6.87
CA LYS A 86 5.39 -13.95 -6.22
C LYS A 86 5.03 -14.58 -4.87
N PRO A 87 4.50 -15.82 -4.81
CA PRO A 87 4.57 -16.61 -3.59
C PRO A 87 5.95 -17.27 -3.52
N CYS A 88 6.76 -16.95 -2.51
CA CYS A 88 7.99 -17.70 -2.23
C CYS A 88 7.72 -18.79 -1.18
N ASP A 89 8.34 -19.97 -1.33
CA ASP A 89 8.10 -21.12 -0.44
C ASP A 89 8.63 -20.90 0.99
N ASN A 90 9.60 -20.00 1.15
CA ASN A 90 10.13 -19.58 2.45
C ASN A 90 9.25 -18.54 3.18
N GLY A 91 8.06 -18.24 2.65
CA GLY A 91 7.08 -17.33 3.27
C GLY A 91 7.41 -15.84 3.10
N MET A 92 8.47 -15.49 2.37
CA MET A 92 8.85 -14.10 2.11
C MET A 92 8.58 -13.73 0.65
N ASP A 93 7.46 -13.05 0.40
CA ASP A 93 7.10 -12.62 -0.96
C ASP A 93 7.84 -11.34 -1.38
N ILE A 94 8.14 -11.21 -2.68
CA ILE A 94 8.74 -9.99 -3.25
C ILE A 94 7.91 -8.74 -2.92
N ASP A 95 6.59 -8.87 -2.82
CA ASP A 95 5.66 -7.80 -2.48
C ASP A 95 5.91 -7.22 -1.08
N MET A 96 6.25 -8.08 -0.12
CA MET A 96 6.57 -7.70 1.25
C MET A 96 7.92 -6.97 1.29
N TRP A 97 8.93 -7.51 0.60
CA TRP A 97 10.24 -6.85 0.45
C TRP A 97 10.10 -5.44 -0.10
N LEU A 98 9.31 -5.27 -1.17
CA LEU A 98 9.10 -3.99 -1.84
C LEU A 98 8.40 -2.97 -0.93
N ARG A 99 7.52 -3.44 -0.05
CA ARG A 99 6.81 -2.61 0.93
C ARG A 99 7.74 -2.06 2.00
N GLU A 100 8.69 -2.87 2.45
CA GLU A 100 9.65 -2.51 3.49
C GLU A 100 10.85 -1.71 2.93
N ASN A 101 11.30 -2.04 1.72
CA ASN A 101 12.52 -1.51 1.12
C ASN A 101 12.26 -0.45 0.04
N LYS A 102 11.22 0.37 0.18
CA LYS A 102 10.93 1.51 -0.71
C LYS A 102 10.89 1.16 -2.21
N LEU A 103 10.33 0.00 -2.58
CA LEU A 103 10.29 -0.51 -3.95
C LEU A 103 11.68 -0.74 -4.59
N SER A 104 12.72 -0.93 -3.77
CA SER A 104 14.07 -1.23 -4.26
C SER A 104 14.21 -2.70 -4.66
N CYS A 105 14.83 -2.93 -5.81
CA CYS A 105 15.15 -4.28 -6.26
C CYS A 105 16.23 -4.91 -5.36
N PRO A 106 16.06 -6.14 -4.83
CA PRO A 106 17.07 -6.79 -4.00
C PRO A 106 18.38 -7.11 -4.75
N VAL A 107 18.35 -7.17 -6.09
CA VAL A 107 19.52 -7.48 -6.92
C VAL A 107 20.31 -6.23 -7.28
N CYS A 108 19.68 -5.26 -7.95
CA CYS A 108 20.39 -4.06 -8.42
C CYS A 108 20.28 -2.85 -7.47
N ARG A 109 19.47 -2.93 -6.41
CA ARG A 109 19.13 -1.83 -5.47
C ARG A 109 18.54 -0.58 -6.13
N GLU A 110 18.30 -0.63 -7.44
CA GLU A 110 17.71 0.48 -8.17
C GLU A 110 16.24 0.62 -7.77
N ASN A 111 15.88 1.81 -7.33
CA ASN A 111 14.50 2.21 -7.11
C ASN A 111 14.04 2.95 -8.36
N LYS A 112 13.03 2.43 -9.05
CA LYS A 112 12.51 3.03 -10.30
C LYS A 112 11.56 4.21 -10.04
N LEU A 113 11.60 4.81 -8.85
CA LEU A 113 10.88 6.03 -8.49
C LEU A 113 11.68 7.32 -8.78
N SER A 114 12.90 7.23 -9.34
CA SER A 114 13.71 8.39 -9.74
C SER A 114 13.32 8.92 -11.12
#